data_AF-A0A1F9C540-F1
#
_entry.id   AF-A0A1F9C540-F1
#
_cell.length_a   1.000
_cell.length_b   1.000
_cell.length_c   1.000
_cell.angle_alpha   90.00
_cell.angle_beta   90.00
_cell.angle_gamma   90.00
#
_symmetry.space_group_name_H-M   'P 1'
#
loop_
_entity.id
_entity.type
_entity.pdbx_description
1 polymer ?
#
loop_
_entity_poly.entity_id
_entity_poly.type
_entity_poly.pdbx_seq_one_letter_code
_entity_poly.pdbx_strand_id
1 'polypeptide(L)' 'METVTVYRLDDKTKEMIPLGILVERRKTERGKNPLGLLKLARKEFAETEDESKRIFIKYE' A
#
# COMPACT_ATOMS: atom_id res chain seq x y z
N MET A 1 -0.57 12.14 -11.65
CA MET A 1 0.20 11.07 -11.00
C MET A 1 -0.41 10.92 -9.62
N GLU A 2 -0.96 9.76 -9.29
CA GLU A 2 -1.49 9.51 -7.95
C GLU A 2 -0.38 8.90 -7.09
N THR A 3 -0.19 9.46 -5.90
CA THR A 3 0.70 8.92 -4.88
C THR A 3 -0.14 8.32 -3.77
N VAL A 4 0.23 7.12 -3.31
CA VAL A 4 -0.41 6.49 -2.16
C VAL A 4 0.65 6.16 -1.12
N THR A 5 0.38 6.50 0.13
CA THR A 5 1.24 6.11 1.25
C THR A 5 0.89 4.69 1.66
N VAL A 6 1.91 3.87 1.84
CA VAL A 6 1.81 2.49 2.29
C VAL A 6 2.05 2.44 3.79
N TYR A 7 1.18 1.74 4.50
CA TYR A 7 1.28 1.52 5.94
C TYR A 7 1.28 0.03 6.25
N ARG A 8 1.94 -0.36 7.34
CA ARG A 8 1.81 -1.66 7.99
C ARG A 8 1.17 -1.48 9.36
N LEU A 9 0.16 -2.30 9.65
CA LEU A 9 -0.41 -2.37 10.98
C LEU A 9 0.49 -3.19 11.90
N ASP A 10 0.97 -2.57 12.98
CA ASP A 10 1.68 -3.28 14.04
C ASP A 10 0.73 -4.21 14.79
N ASP A 11 1.14 -5.45 15.01
CA ASP A 11 0.26 -6.44 15.64
C ASP A 11 0.06 -6.21 17.14
N LYS A 12 1.08 -5.65 17.79
CA LYS A 12 1.14 -5.44 19.24
C LYS A 12 0.50 -4.11 19.62
N THR A 13 0.88 -3.03 18.94
CA THR A 13 0.40 -1.68 19.27
C THR A 13 -0.84 -1.26 18.50
N LYS A 14 -1.20 -1.99 17.43
CA LYS A 14 -2.29 -1.64 16.49
C LYS A 14 -2.09 -0.27 15.82
N GLU A 15 -0.85 0.23 15.78
CA GLU A 15 -0.52 1.48 15.12
C GLU A 15 -0.21 1.27 13.64
N MET A 16 -0.48 2.29 12.83
CA MET A 16 -0.12 2.31 11.41
C MET A 16 1.30 2.84 11.24
N ILE A 17 2.24 1.95 10.96
CA ILE A 17 3.63 2.30 10.68
C ILE A 17 3.76 2.66 9.19
N PRO A 18 4.21 3.87 8.83
CA PRO A 18 4.44 4.22 7.44
C PRO A 18 5.64 3.44 6.90
N LEU A 19 5.44 2.75 5.77
CA LEU A 19 6.47 1.96 5.11
C LEU A 19 7.10 2.70 3.93
N GLY A 20 6.33 3.53 3.22
CA GLY A 20 6.81 4.25 2.06
C GLY A 20 5.69 4.81 1.18
N ILE A 21 6.05 5.24 -0.02
CA ILE A 21 5.13 5.85 -0.99
C ILE A 21 5.18 5.03 -2.30
N LEU A 22 4.01 4.67 -2.81
CA LEU A 22 3.84 4.14 -4.16
C LEU A 22 3.36 5.24 -5.10
N VAL A 23 4.02 5.35 -6.25
CA VAL A 23 3.68 6.32 -7.29
C VAL A 23 3.06 5.58 -8.47
N GLU A 24 1.79 5.86 -8.76
CA GLU A 24 1.14 5.34 -9.97
C GLU A 24 1.67 6.11 -11.19
N ARG A 25 2.47 5.41 -12.01
CA ARG A 25 3.15 5.99 -13.19
C ARG A 25 2.29 5.99 -14.45
N ARG A 26 1.13 5.32 -14.45
CA ARG A 26 0.27 5.24 -15.64
C ARG A 26 -0.33 6.62 -15.97
N LYS A 27 -0.23 7.02 -17.24
CA LYS A 27 -0.75 8.28 -17.78
C LYS A 27 -2.26 8.26 -18.06
N THR A 28 -2.89 7.10 -18.11
CA THR A 28 -4.29 6.96 -18.54
C THR A 28 -5.21 6.83 -17.34
N GLU A 29 -6.10 7.81 -17.15
CA GLU A 29 -7.16 7.81 -16.14
C GLU A 29 -8.20 6.72 -16.45
N ARG A 30 -7.92 5.46 -16.09
CA ARG A 30 -8.95 4.40 -16.05
C ARG A 30 -9.71 4.37 -14.72
N GLY A 31 -9.70 5.47 -13.98
CA GLY A 31 -10.21 5.55 -12.62
C GLY A 31 -9.23 5.00 -11.59
N LYS A 32 -9.50 5.27 -10.31
CA LYS A 32 -8.66 4.83 -9.19
C LYS A 32 -8.55 3.30 -9.18
N ASN A 33 -7.33 2.77 -9.05
CA ASN A 33 -7.07 1.33 -8.98
C ASN A 33 -6.50 0.90 -7.62
N PRO A 34 -7.28 1.00 -6.53
CA PRO A 34 -6.81 0.70 -5.17
C PRO A 34 -6.36 -0.75 -5.02
N LEU A 35 -7.06 -1.70 -5.65
CA LEU A 35 -6.71 -3.11 -5.57
C LEU A 35 -5.36 -3.42 -6.22
N GLY A 36 -5.08 -2.83 -7.39
CA GLY A 36 -3.78 -3.00 -8.06
C GLY A 36 -2.64 -2.39 -7.25
N LEU A 37 -2.84 -1.19 -6.72
CA LEU A 37 -1.85 -0.52 -5.86
C LEU A 37 -1.61 -1.28 -4.56
N LEU A 38 -2.67 -1.81 -3.93
CA LEU A 38 -2.54 -2.63 -2.72
C LEU A 38 -1.80 -3.94 -3.01
N LYS A 39 -2.06 -4.56 -4.16
CA LYS A 39 -1.35 -5.78 -4.57
C LYS A 39 0.14 -5.52 -4.81
N LEU A 40 0.48 -4.38 -5.41
CA LEU A 40 1.87 -3.94 -5.55
C LEU A 40 2.50 -3.65 -4.19
N ALA A 41 1.82 -2.91 -3.31
CA ALA A 41 2.29 -2.63 -1.95
C ALA A 41 2.60 -3.91 -1.19
N ARG A 42 1.71 -4.90 -1.23
CA ARG A 42 1.92 -6.20 -0.60
C ARG A 42 3.11 -6.94 -1.16
N LYS A 43 3.31 -6.89 -2.49
CA LYS A 43 4.42 -7.57 -3.14
C LYS A 43 5.78 -6.93 -2.81
N GLU A 44 5.82 -5.60 -2.72
CA GLU A 44 7.06 -4.85 -2.48
C GLU A 44 7.44 -4.80 -1.00
N PHE A 45 6.46 -4.73 -0.09
CA PHE A 45 6.71 -4.44 1.33
C PHE A 45 6.39 -5.58 2.30
N ALA A 46 5.77 -6.69 1.88
CA ALA A 46 5.59 -7.86 2.75
C ALA A 46 6.64 -8.92 2.48
N GLU A 47 7.24 -9.44 3.55
CA GLU A 47 8.12 -10.61 3.47
C GLU A 47 7.32 -11.92 3.62
N THR A 48 6.16 -11.85 4.29
CA THR A 48 5.30 -13.01 4.57
C THR A 48 3.83 -12.77 4.22
N GLU A 49 3.05 -13.85 4.08
CA GLU A 49 1.61 -13.75 3.83
C GLU A 49 0.85 -13.06 4.97
N ASP A 50 1.28 -13.23 6.22
CA ASP A 50 0.63 -12.58 7.36
C ASP A 50 0.95 -11.09 7.44
N GLU A 51 2.15 -10.67 7.07
CA GLU A 51 2.47 -9.24 6.90
C GLU A 51 1.67 -8.60 5.77
N SER A 52 1.51 -9.32 4.65
CA SER A 52 0.72 -8.87 3.50
C SER A 52 -0.73 -8.54 3.90
N LYS A 53 -1.35 -9.31 4.80
CA LYS A 53 -2.68 -9.03 5.34
C LYS A 53 -2.75 -7.73 6.16
N ARG A 54 -1.61 -7.28 6.70
CA ARG A 54 -1.46 -6.08 7.55
C ARG A 54 -0.99 -4.85 6.79
N ILE A 55 -0.81 -4.94 5.47
CA ILE A 55 -0.47 -3.80 4.62
C ILE A 55 -1.75 -3.09 4.15
N PHE A 56 -1.69 -1.76 4.23
CA PHE A 56 -2.75 -0.85 3.84
C PHE A 56 -2.19 0.27 2.97
N ILE A 57 -3.05 0.84 2.12
CA ILE A 57 -2.72 2.02 1.31
C ILE A 57 -3.71 3.13 1.62
N LYS A 58 -3.22 4.38 1.64
CA LYS A 58 -4.05 5.58 1.80
C LYS A 58 -3.75 6.53 0.65
N TYR A 59 -4.81 7.07 0.05
CA TYR A 59 -4.72 8.18 -0.89
C TYR A 59 -4.56 9.47 -0.08
N GLU A 60 -3.61 10.31 -0.46
CA GLU A 60 -3.55 11.70 -0.02
C GLU A 60 -4.46 12.59 -0.86
#